data_AF-A0A1I1BPR7-F1
#
_entry.id   AF-A0A1I1BPR7-F1
#
_cell.length_a   1.000
_cell.length_b   1.000
_cell.length_c   1.000
_cell.angle_alpha   90.00
_cell.angle_beta   90.00
_cell.angle_gamma   90.00
#
_symmetry.space_group_name_H-M   'P 1'
#
loop_
_entity.id
_entity.type
_entity.pdbx_description
1 polymer ?
#
loop_
_entity_poly.entity_id
_entity_poly.type
_entity_poly.pdbx_seq_one_letter_code
_entity_poly.pdbx_strand_id
1 'polypeptide(L)'
;MGVSVYYTCMRNHNLTNSEEQEITAIIDKYNAGFEMKDIGETFCVYDYDQDKPIVIFAGSTKLPFSDDFEDTLHALFYWLTCLTDIRRSISNGDWHVHLDDTDAIWDEETGWKMPEE
;
A
#
# COMPACT_ATOMS: atom_id res chain seq x y z
N MET A 1 -18.70 -9.60 2.72
CA MET A 1 -17.58 -9.64 1.75
C MET A 1 -16.61 -8.59 2.23
N GLY A 2 -15.33 -8.92 2.40
CA GLY A 2 -14.34 -7.94 2.87
C GLY A 2 -13.72 -7.23 1.67
N VAL A 3 -13.30 -5.99 1.86
CA VAL A 3 -12.62 -5.17 0.85
C VAL A 3 -11.12 -5.15 1.12
N SER A 4 -10.32 -5.10 0.08
CA SER A 4 -8.84 -5.14 0.17
C SER A 4 -8.22 -4.06 -0.69
N VAL A 5 -7.18 -3.42 -0.16
CA VAL A 5 -6.33 -2.51 -0.94
C VAL A 5 -5.24 -3.32 -1.60
N TYR A 6 -5.15 -3.22 -2.91
CA TYR A 6 -4.12 -3.85 -3.73
C TYR A 6 -3.18 -2.77 -4.24
N TYR A 7 -1.89 -3.11 -4.30
CA TYR A 7 -0.87 -2.19 -4.77
C TYR A 7 0.19 -2.94 -5.55
N THR A 8 0.65 -2.34 -6.63
CA THR A 8 1.69 -2.87 -7.50
C THR A 8 2.55 -1.72 -8.02
N CYS A 9 3.86 -1.93 -8.06
CA CYS A 9 4.83 -1.04 -8.65
C CYS A 9 5.66 -1.83 -9.67
N MET A 10 5.72 -1.29 -10.88
CA MET A 10 6.46 -1.85 -12.00
C MET A 10 7.63 -0.95 -12.38
N ARG A 11 8.77 -1.56 -12.69
CA ARG A 11 9.98 -0.83 -13.08
C ARG A 11 10.83 -1.68 -14.03
N ASN A 12 11.92 -1.11 -14.55
CA ASN A 12 12.87 -1.86 -15.39
C ASN A 12 14.13 -2.30 -14.62
N HIS A 13 14.16 -2.07 -13.30
CA HIS A 13 15.24 -2.46 -12.40
C HIS A 13 14.69 -2.65 -10.99
N ASN A 14 15.26 -3.61 -10.25
CA ASN A 14 14.84 -3.97 -8.90
C ASN A 14 15.03 -2.83 -7.91
N LEU A 15 14.38 -2.93 -6.74
CA LEU A 15 14.62 -2.04 -5.61
C LEU A 15 16.10 -2.06 -5.24
N THR A 16 16.63 -0.88 -4.92
CA THR A 16 17.96 -0.76 -4.34
C THR A 16 17.92 -1.12 -2.85
N ASN A 17 19.05 -1.57 -2.29
CA ASN A 17 19.16 -1.84 -0.85
C ASN A 17 18.70 -0.67 0.04
N SER A 18 18.87 0.57 -0.43
CA SER A 18 18.39 1.77 0.26
C SER A 18 16.87 1.86 0.25
N GLU A 19 16.26 1.72 -0.93
CA GLU A 19 14.80 1.71 -1.07
C GLU A 19 14.17 0.58 -0.23
N GLU A 20 14.71 -0.64 -0.28
CA GLU A 20 14.20 -1.77 0.50
C GLU A 20 14.25 -1.52 2.02
N GLN A 21 15.33 -0.91 2.52
CA GLN A 21 15.46 -0.54 3.93
C GLN A 21 14.46 0.54 4.33
N GLU A 22 14.29 1.58 3.51
CA GLU A 22 13.33 2.65 3.77
C GLU A 22 11.89 2.11 3.77
N ILE A 23 11.52 1.33 2.76
CA ILE A 23 10.20 0.70 2.65
C ILE A 23 9.94 -0.21 3.85
N THR A 24 10.91 -1.05 4.24
CA THR A 24 10.77 -1.94 5.39
C THR A 24 10.57 -1.14 6.68
N ALA A 25 11.30 -0.05 6.87
CA ALA A 25 11.15 0.81 8.04
C ALA A 25 9.79 1.52 8.08
N ILE A 26 9.28 1.95 6.93
CA ILE A 26 7.93 2.52 6.80
C ILE A 26 6.89 1.48 7.18
N ILE A 27 6.95 0.29 6.57
CA ILE A 27 6.01 -0.80 6.82
C ILE A 27 6.01 -1.18 8.30
N ASP A 28 7.18 -1.35 8.93
CA ASP A 28 7.29 -1.69 10.35
C ASP A 28 6.65 -0.62 11.24
N LYS A 29 6.92 0.67 10.96
CA LYS A 29 6.33 1.80 11.68
C LYS A 29 4.79 1.79 11.61
N TYR A 30 4.22 1.66 10.40
CA TYR A 30 2.76 1.65 10.22
C TYR A 30 2.13 0.36 10.78
N ASN A 31 2.77 -0.79 10.58
CA ASN A 31 2.29 -2.05 11.14
C ASN A 31 2.35 -2.05 12.67
N ALA A 32 3.34 -1.42 13.30
CA ALA A 32 3.40 -1.25 14.74
C ALA A 32 2.27 -0.34 15.26
N GLY A 33 2.00 0.77 14.56
CA GLY A 33 1.02 1.79 14.93
C GLY A 33 -0.44 1.50 14.56
N PHE A 34 -0.72 0.48 13.74
CA PHE A 34 -2.09 0.15 13.35
C PHE A 34 -2.89 -0.40 14.54
N GLU A 35 -3.98 0.26 14.94
CA GLU A 35 -4.72 -0.13 16.15
C GLU A 35 -5.74 -1.26 15.89
N MET A 36 -6.12 -1.51 14.63
CA MET A 36 -7.20 -2.43 14.27
C MET A 36 -6.70 -3.81 13.80
N LYS A 37 -5.52 -4.25 14.28
CA LYS A 37 -4.90 -5.53 13.89
C LYS A 37 -5.74 -6.76 14.24
N ASP A 38 -6.65 -6.64 15.21
CA ASP A 38 -7.53 -7.73 15.63
C ASP A 38 -8.66 -8.02 14.63
N ILE A 39 -9.05 -7.01 13.83
CA ILE A 39 -10.20 -7.08 12.91
C ILE A 39 -9.82 -6.86 11.43
N GLY A 40 -8.60 -6.37 11.15
CA GLY A 40 -8.04 -6.19 9.81
C GLY A 40 -6.64 -6.80 9.68
N GLU A 41 -6.07 -6.76 8.48
CA GLU A 41 -4.70 -7.25 8.24
C GLU A 41 -3.68 -6.11 8.35
N THR A 42 -2.48 -6.44 8.81
CA THR A 42 -1.31 -5.56 8.69
C THR A 42 -0.86 -5.48 7.24
N PHE A 43 -0.10 -4.43 6.92
CA PHE A 43 0.45 -4.22 5.58
C PHE A 43 1.29 -5.42 5.13
N CYS A 44 0.89 -6.05 4.01
CA CYS A 44 1.43 -7.31 3.53
C CYS A 44 1.95 -7.21 2.09
N VAL A 45 3.28 -7.26 1.96
CA VAL A 45 3.98 -7.27 0.67
C VAL A 45 4.25 -8.71 0.25
N TYR A 46 4.03 -9.02 -1.02
CA TYR A 46 4.33 -10.33 -1.59
C TYR A 46 5.83 -10.52 -1.77
N ASP A 47 6.29 -11.74 -1.56
CA ASP A 47 7.62 -12.16 -1.98
C ASP A 47 7.66 -12.09 -3.52
N TYR A 48 8.59 -11.29 -4.06
CA TYR A 48 8.71 -11.08 -5.49
C TYR A 48 10.04 -11.61 -6.00
N ASP A 49 9.97 -12.22 -7.18
CA ASP A 49 11.10 -12.85 -7.84
C ASP A 49 12.02 -11.77 -8.40
N GLN A 50 13.20 -11.59 -7.78
CA GLN A 50 14.19 -10.58 -8.19
C GLN A 50 14.74 -10.80 -9.61
N ASP A 51 14.51 -11.96 -10.23
CA ASP A 51 14.87 -12.24 -11.62
C ASP A 51 13.90 -11.62 -12.64
N LYS A 52 12.73 -11.10 -12.21
CA LYS A 52 11.75 -10.42 -13.06
C LYS A 52 11.62 -8.94 -12.68
N PRO A 53 12.39 -8.04 -13.32
CA PRO A 53 12.40 -6.62 -12.93
C PRO A 53 11.06 -5.92 -13.16
N ILE A 54 10.11 -6.53 -13.88
CA ILE A 54 8.84 -5.93 -14.27
C ILE A 54 7.98 -5.56 -13.05
N VAL A 55 7.98 -6.35 -11.98
CA VAL A 55 7.21 -6.06 -10.75
C VAL A 55 8.18 -6.04 -9.59
N ILE A 56 8.39 -4.86 -9.02
CA ILE A 56 9.40 -4.63 -7.97
C ILE A 56 8.79 -4.51 -6.57
N PHE A 57 7.48 -4.30 -6.50
CA PHE A 57 6.75 -4.20 -5.25
C PHE A 57 5.29 -4.55 -5.53
N ALA A 58 4.73 -5.48 -4.78
CA ALA A 58 3.31 -5.83 -4.90
C ALA A 58 2.80 -6.35 -3.58
N GLY A 59 1.51 -6.20 -3.31
CA GLY A 59 0.90 -6.73 -2.12
C GLY A 59 -0.58 -6.42 -2.03
N SER A 60 -1.17 -6.90 -0.95
CA SER A 60 -2.57 -6.66 -0.65
C SER A 60 -2.78 -6.59 0.85
N THR A 61 -3.57 -5.63 1.29
CA THR A 61 -3.94 -5.48 2.70
C THR A 61 -5.44 -5.48 2.82
N LYS A 62 -6.01 -6.47 3.50
CA LYS A 62 -7.44 -6.54 3.76
C LYS A 62 -7.83 -5.55 4.84
N LEU A 63 -8.84 -4.76 4.54
CA LEU A 63 -9.38 -3.78 5.48
C LEU A 63 -10.23 -4.47 6.55
N PRO A 64 -10.32 -3.87 7.74
CA PRO A 64 -11.18 -4.37 8.79
C PRO A 64 -12.63 -4.42 8.32
N PHE A 65 -13.26 -5.56 8.59
CA PHE A 65 -14.68 -5.77 8.32
C PHE A 65 -15.43 -5.62 9.65
N SER A 66 -15.86 -4.39 9.94
CA SER A 66 -16.72 -4.07 11.08
C SER A 66 -18.07 -3.53 10.60
N ASP A 67 -19.05 -3.51 11.50
CA ASP A 67 -20.35 -2.85 11.26
C ASP A 67 -20.23 -1.32 11.17
N ASP A 68 -19.10 -0.77 11.63
CA ASP A 68 -18.81 0.66 11.57
C ASP A 68 -17.97 0.98 10.33
N PHE A 69 -18.61 1.63 9.36
CA PHE A 69 -17.94 2.03 8.12
C PHE A 69 -16.78 3.01 8.35
N GLU A 70 -16.79 3.77 9.46
CA GLU A 70 -15.71 4.69 9.80
C GLU A 70 -14.40 3.95 10.10
N ASP A 71 -14.45 2.74 10.68
CA ASP A 71 -13.25 1.92 10.91
C ASP A 71 -12.60 1.51 9.59
N THR A 72 -13.41 1.05 8.63
CA THR A 72 -12.93 0.67 7.30
C THR A 72 -12.33 1.87 6.57
N LEU A 73 -12.98 3.04 6.63
CA LEU A 73 -12.45 4.28 6.05
C LEU A 73 -11.15 4.73 6.74
N HIS A 74 -11.09 4.71 8.07
CA HIS A 74 -9.88 5.06 8.81
C HIS A 74 -8.72 4.14 8.45
N ALA A 75 -8.94 2.83 8.40
CA ALA A 75 -7.92 1.88 8.00
C ALA A 75 -7.49 2.09 6.53
N LEU A 76 -8.45 2.38 5.64
CA LEU A 76 -8.15 2.72 4.26
C LEU A 76 -7.22 3.92 4.17
N PHE A 77 -7.59 5.06 4.75
CA PHE A 77 -6.77 6.27 4.70
C PHE A 77 -5.42 6.08 5.41
N TYR A 78 -5.37 5.28 6.46
CA TYR A 78 -4.13 4.89 7.13
C TYR A 78 -3.19 4.16 6.18
N TRP A 79 -3.69 3.15 5.46
CA TRP A 79 -2.88 2.40 4.50
C TRP A 79 -2.55 3.19 3.23
N LEU A 80 -3.42 4.10 2.76
CA LEU A 80 -3.09 5.03 1.68
C LEU A 80 -1.96 6.00 2.07
N THR A 81 -1.92 6.42 3.34
CA THR A 81 -0.82 7.23 3.87
C THR A 81 0.49 6.43 3.90
N CYS A 82 0.44 5.18 4.35
CA CYS A 82 1.59 4.26 4.28
C CYS A 82 2.08 4.09 2.83
N LEU A 83 1.18 3.82 1.88
CA LEU A 83 1.51 3.70 0.46
C LEU A 83 2.09 4.99 -0.13
N THR A 84 1.68 6.15 0.38
CA THR A 84 2.22 7.45 -0.05
C THR A 84 3.68 7.57 0.35
N ASP A 85 4.01 7.22 1.59
CA ASP A 85 5.40 7.23 2.07
C ASP A 85 6.25 6.22 1.28
N ILE A 86 5.75 5.00 1.05
CA ILE A 86 6.44 3.97 0.26
C ILE A 86 6.68 4.44 -1.18
N ARG A 87 5.65 5.00 -1.84
CA ARG A 87 5.79 5.52 -3.20
C ARG A 87 6.81 6.64 -3.28
N ARG A 88 6.89 7.51 -2.28
CA ARG A 88 7.87 8.60 -2.23
C ARG A 88 9.30 8.08 -2.04
N SER A 89 9.49 6.92 -1.42
CA SER A 89 10.80 6.26 -1.32
C SER A 89 11.23 5.57 -2.61
N ILE A 90 10.29 5.09 -3.45
CA ILE A 90 10.62 4.42 -4.72
C ILE A 90 10.63 5.42 -5.86
N SER A 91 11.81 5.64 -6.43
CA SER A 91 11.95 6.53 -7.60
C SER A 91 11.61 5.80 -8.91
N ASN A 92 10.95 6.49 -9.84
CA ASN A 92 10.72 6.02 -11.21
C ASN A 92 10.01 4.65 -11.32
N GLY A 93 9.00 4.42 -10.49
CA GLY A 93 8.11 3.27 -10.58
C GLY A 93 6.77 3.65 -11.21
N ASP A 94 6.23 2.77 -12.05
CA ASP A 94 4.84 2.85 -12.50
C ASP A 94 3.96 2.16 -11.47
N TRP A 95 3.09 2.93 -10.82
CA TRP A 95 2.31 2.46 -9.69
C TRP A 95 0.84 2.31 -10.04
N HIS A 96 0.25 1.24 -9.55
CA HIS A 96 -1.16 0.95 -9.62
C HIS A 96 -1.66 0.57 -8.22
N VAL A 97 -2.65 1.30 -7.72
CA VAL A 97 -3.27 1.07 -6.41
C VAL A 97 -4.78 1.08 -6.62
N HIS A 98 -5.47 0.06 -6.13
CA HIS A 98 -6.91 -0.04 -6.25
C HIS A 98 -7.53 -0.70 -5.01
N LEU A 99 -8.78 -0.34 -4.73
CA LEU A 99 -9.64 -0.99 -3.74
C LEU A 99 -10.71 -1.76 -4.51
N ASP A 100 -10.61 -3.08 -4.53
CA ASP A 100 -11.44 -3.95 -5.37
C ASP A 100 -11.51 -3.45 -6.82
N ASP A 101 -12.64 -2.92 -7.28
CA ASP A 101 -12.84 -2.44 -8.66
C ASP A 101 -12.56 -0.92 -8.83
N THR A 102 -12.15 -0.23 -7.76
CA THR A 102 -11.95 1.23 -7.76
C THR A 102 -10.47 1.60 -7.70
N ASP A 103 -9.97 2.22 -8.77
CA ASP A 103 -8.61 2.73 -8.84
C ASP A 103 -8.40 3.97 -7.94
N ALA A 104 -7.34 3.95 -7.14
CA ALA A 104 -6.89 5.11 -6.41
C ALA A 104 -6.15 6.10 -7.33
N ILE A 105 -6.32 7.38 -7.05
CA ILE A 105 -5.68 8.47 -7.77
C ILE A 105 -4.44 8.92 -6.99
N TRP A 106 -3.34 9.12 -7.72
CA TRP A 106 -2.14 9.71 -7.17
C TRP A 106 -2.14 11.23 -7.34
N ASP A 107 -1.87 11.95 -6.25
CA ASP A 107 -1.59 13.37 -6.24
C ASP A 107 -0.18 13.63 -5.67
N GLU A 108 0.61 14.46 -6.34
CA GLU A 108 2.01 14.70 -5.95
C GLU A 108 2.13 15.40 -4.57
N GLU A 109 1.19 16.28 -4.24
CA GLU A 109 1.21 17.07 -2.99
C GLU A 109 0.74 16.23 -1.80
N THR A 110 -0.35 15.49 -1.99
CA THR A 110 -1.13 14.87 -0.92
C THR A 110 -1.05 13.34 -0.89
N GLY A 111 -0.58 12.69 -1.95
CA GLY A 111 -0.41 11.26 -2.03
C GLY A 111 -1.59 10.51 -2.65
N TRP A 112 -1.74 9.23 -2.27
CA TRP A 112 -2.82 8.38 -2.75
C TRP A 112 -4.17 8.76 -2.14
N LYS A 113 -5.19 8.84 -2.99
CA LYS A 113 -6.58 9.15 -2.63
C LYS A 113 -7.54 8.26 -3.38
N MET A 114 -8.70 7.97 -2.78
CA MET A 114 -9.80 7.41 -3.55
C MET A 114 -10.49 8.49 -4.38
N PRO A 115 -10.97 8.16 -5.59
CA PRO A 115 -11.76 9.07 -6.37
C PRO A 115 -13.04 9.45 -5.62
N GLU A 116 -13.42 10.72 -5.69
CA GLU A 116 -14.75 11.18 -5.28
C GLU A 116 -15.72 10.83 -6.42
N GLU A 117 -16.78 10.06 -6.13
CA GLU A 117 -17.86 9.77 -7.09
C GLU A 117 -18.73 10.99 -7.42
#